data_AF-A0A936SHS6-F1
#
_entry.id   AF-A0A936SHS6-F1
#
_cell.length_a   1.000
_cell.length_b   1.000
_cell.length_c   1.000
_cell.angle_alpha   90.00
_cell.angle_beta   90.00
_cell.angle_gamma   90.00
#
_symmetry.space_group_name_H-M   'P 1'
#
loop_
_entity.id
_entity.type
_entity.pdbx_description
1 polymer ?
#
loop_
_entity_poly.entity_id
_entity_poly.type
_entity_poly.pdbx_seq_one_letter_code
_entity_poly.pdbx_strand_id
1 'polypeptide(L)'
;MLPRVSTIVLLLALLPLRAPAQADAQALRVGPGGDYTSLTDALAAAQPGAVIELLEGVQTGQWTIDKPLTLSGQPGAVLDGAGKGTLLTIAAAGVLIEGLSIRNSGNSLLNDDAAIKVTASDTRIINNRLADIHHAIYVRDGAAHTLIRGNSIHGREALVPEDRGNAIHLWNAPDALVEQNIVEGVRDGIYVGFAPRSSFRANVFRRVRYGIHFMYADDNLFEDNSFEQSEAGAALMYSRHITLRRNTFAFSRSSRAYGLLLQECDNVLAEDNLLIGNSRALFVNVTRDSQFTHNLFAANDLAVQIYAAATNNRFSGNDFVANMRLVELDQAGSTNWDGNYWEEYHGLDMDSDGYGDGAFSTGDPLGTLTTDHPQLKLFRYSPAVQALEASERAFPVIELPAITDAHPAMRPVAQSSGRLPVLPSPPRGGGQIILVALACILAALGVAWVGRTGPRGMRAAVERRQKPAQLTSSAAHRTIVSPYHVEPDND
;
A
#
# COMPACT_ATOMS: atom_id res chain seq x y z
N MET A 1 73.02 7.95 34.39
CA MET A 1 71.70 7.31 34.33
C MET A 1 70.99 7.79 33.07
N LEU A 2 70.41 6.83 32.33
CA LEU A 2 69.56 6.93 31.12
C LEU A 2 70.24 7.28 29.76
N PRO A 3 70.10 6.40 28.73
CA PRO A 3 70.73 6.55 27.42
C PRO A 3 69.79 7.10 26.32
N ARG A 4 70.44 7.74 25.34
CA ARG A 4 70.16 7.88 23.90
C ARG A 4 68.82 7.34 23.36
N VAL A 5 67.99 8.25 22.84
CA VAL A 5 66.90 7.96 21.91
C VAL A 5 67.46 8.01 20.49
N SER A 6 67.52 6.84 19.83
CA SER A 6 67.88 6.72 18.41
C SER A 6 66.65 6.96 17.53
N THR A 7 66.79 7.90 16.59
CA THR A 7 65.87 8.15 15.49
C THR A 7 65.85 6.96 14.53
N ILE A 8 64.73 6.24 14.46
CA ILE A 8 64.47 5.26 13.40
C ILE A 8 63.67 5.99 12.31
N VAL A 9 64.33 6.23 11.17
CA VAL A 9 63.69 6.65 9.92
C VAL A 9 63.20 5.39 9.22
N LEU A 10 61.88 5.19 9.20
CA LEU A 10 61.23 4.12 8.44
C LEU A 10 60.96 4.62 7.01
N LEU A 11 61.80 4.22 6.05
CA LEU A 11 61.52 4.39 4.62
C LEU A 11 60.38 3.44 4.22
N LEU A 12 59.16 3.97 4.13
CA LEU A 12 58.03 3.29 3.49
C LEU A 12 58.20 3.42 1.96
N ALA A 13 58.58 2.32 1.32
CA ALA A 13 58.57 2.21 -0.14
C ALA A 13 57.12 2.32 -0.64
N LEU A 14 56.81 3.43 -1.30
CA LEU A 14 55.61 3.64 -2.11
C LEU A 14 55.65 2.71 -3.32
N LEU A 15 55.19 1.47 -3.14
CA LEU A 15 54.76 0.62 -4.24
C LEU A 15 53.41 1.18 -4.75
N PRO A 16 53.31 1.64 -6.01
CA PRO A 16 52.03 2.04 -6.55
C PRO A 16 51.12 0.81 -6.58
N LEU A 17 50.00 0.86 -5.84
CA LEU A 17 48.86 -0.02 -6.07
C LEU A 17 48.44 0.18 -7.53
N ARG A 18 48.87 -0.71 -8.41
CA ARG A 18 48.26 -0.86 -9.72
C ARG A 18 46.81 -1.28 -9.47
N ALA A 19 45.87 -0.37 -9.71
CA ALA A 19 44.50 -0.77 -9.99
C ALA A 19 44.56 -1.86 -11.09
N PRO A 20 43.81 -2.97 -10.96
CA PRO A 20 43.74 -3.92 -12.05
C PRO A 20 43.26 -3.16 -13.28
N ALA A 21 44.07 -3.18 -14.33
CA ALA A 21 43.67 -2.66 -15.62
C ALA A 21 42.39 -3.41 -16.00
N GLN A 22 41.29 -2.66 -16.13
CA GLN A 22 40.06 -3.15 -16.72
C GLN A 22 40.42 -3.38 -18.19
N ALA A 23 40.89 -4.60 -18.48
CA ALA A 23 41.09 -5.05 -19.83
C ALA A 23 39.75 -4.85 -20.54
N ASP A 24 39.78 -4.11 -21.65
CA ASP A 24 38.65 -3.91 -22.53
C ASP A 24 38.33 -5.26 -23.18
N ALA A 25 37.73 -6.15 -22.37
CA ALA A 25 37.37 -7.48 -22.78
C ALA A 25 36.21 -7.31 -23.75
N GLN A 26 36.48 -7.55 -25.03
CA GLN A 26 35.49 -7.53 -26.08
C GLN A 26 34.26 -8.34 -25.65
N ALA A 27 33.08 -7.72 -25.68
CA ALA A 27 31.85 -8.36 -25.26
C ALA A 27 31.55 -9.59 -26.13
N LEU A 28 31.15 -10.69 -25.51
CA LEU A 28 30.72 -11.92 -26.17
C LEU A 28 29.31 -11.68 -26.74
N ARG A 29 29.18 -11.55 -28.06
CA ARG A 29 27.89 -11.23 -28.69
C ARG A 29 27.07 -12.48 -28.94
N VAL A 30 25.83 -12.48 -28.47
CA VAL A 30 24.90 -13.61 -28.57
C VAL A 30 23.71 -13.24 -29.44
N GLY A 31 23.48 -14.00 -30.50
CA GLY A 31 22.33 -13.81 -31.39
C GLY A 31 22.72 -13.84 -32.87
N PRO A 32 21.78 -13.53 -33.78
CA PRO A 32 22.04 -13.53 -35.21
C PRO A 32 23.22 -12.61 -35.57
N GLY A 33 24.29 -13.18 -36.14
CA GLY A 33 25.50 -12.44 -36.52
C GLY A 33 26.47 -12.13 -35.37
N GLY A 34 26.23 -12.66 -34.16
CA GLY A 34 27.15 -12.58 -33.03
C GLY A 34 28.23 -13.66 -33.04
N ASP A 35 29.11 -13.61 -32.03
CA ASP A 35 30.18 -14.60 -31.81
C ASP A 35 29.61 -15.98 -31.39
N TYR A 36 28.44 -15.97 -30.75
CA TYR A 36 27.71 -17.14 -30.29
C TYR A 36 26.27 -17.11 -30.79
N THR A 37 25.73 -18.27 -31.13
CA THR A 37 24.33 -18.43 -31.52
C THR A 37 23.40 -18.63 -30.31
N SER A 38 23.93 -19.15 -29.20
CA SER A 38 23.18 -19.42 -27.98
C SER A 38 23.79 -18.76 -26.74
N LEU A 39 22.94 -18.34 -25.81
CA LEU A 39 23.38 -17.80 -24.51
C LEU A 39 24.13 -18.85 -23.68
N THR A 40 23.73 -20.13 -23.79
CA THR A 40 24.37 -21.24 -23.09
C THR A 40 25.85 -21.37 -23.47
N ASP A 41 26.17 -21.31 -24.76
CA ASP A 41 27.55 -21.44 -25.24
C ASP A 41 28.40 -20.24 -24.81
N ALA A 42 27.83 -19.03 -24.85
CA ALA A 42 28.52 -17.82 -24.39
C ALA A 42 28.80 -17.86 -22.88
N LEU A 43 27.84 -18.31 -22.06
CA LEU A 43 28.03 -18.48 -20.62
C LEU A 43 29.10 -19.52 -20.29
N ALA A 44 29.17 -20.62 -21.05
CA ALA A 44 30.21 -21.63 -20.89
C ALA A 44 31.60 -21.06 -21.21
N ALA A 45 31.73 -20.27 -22.29
CA ALA A 45 32.99 -19.66 -22.71
C ALA A 45 33.43 -18.45 -21.85
N ALA A 46 32.47 -17.76 -21.23
CA ALA A 46 32.72 -16.56 -20.44
C ALA A 46 33.68 -16.80 -19.28
N GLN A 47 34.68 -15.92 -19.18
CA GLN A 47 35.56 -15.82 -18.02
C GLN A 47 34.94 -14.92 -16.94
N PRO A 48 35.33 -15.06 -15.66
CA PRO A 48 34.95 -14.10 -14.61
C PRO A 48 35.25 -12.66 -15.03
N GLY A 49 34.26 -11.78 -14.90
CA GLY A 49 34.31 -10.38 -15.31
C GLY A 49 33.92 -10.12 -16.77
N ALA A 50 33.58 -11.16 -17.55
CA ALA A 50 33.17 -10.98 -18.94
C ALA A 50 31.86 -10.18 -19.09
N VAL A 51 31.71 -9.55 -20.26
CA VAL A 51 30.45 -8.95 -20.70
C VAL A 51 29.86 -9.83 -21.78
N ILE A 52 28.62 -10.24 -21.61
CA ILE A 52 27.81 -10.92 -22.62
C ILE A 52 26.76 -9.92 -23.10
N GLU A 53 26.72 -9.69 -24.40
CA GLU A 53 25.78 -8.78 -25.06
C GLU A 53 24.80 -9.59 -25.91
N LEU A 54 23.53 -9.60 -25.51
CA LEU A 54 22.45 -10.19 -26.30
C LEU A 54 22.02 -9.21 -27.37
N LEU A 55 22.19 -9.62 -28.63
CA LEU A 55 21.68 -8.91 -29.80
C LEU A 55 20.16 -9.08 -29.90
N GLU A 56 19.53 -8.33 -30.81
CA GLU A 56 18.11 -8.50 -31.12
C GLU A 56 17.77 -9.95 -31.46
N GLY A 57 16.74 -10.50 -30.80
CA GLY A 57 16.32 -11.87 -30.99
C GLY A 57 15.81 -12.53 -29.72
N VAL A 58 15.39 -13.79 -29.84
CA VAL A 58 14.85 -14.58 -28.73
C VAL A 58 15.82 -15.70 -28.39
N GLN A 59 16.23 -15.76 -27.13
CA GLN A 59 16.89 -16.92 -26.53
C GLN A 59 15.87 -17.62 -25.64
N THR A 60 15.60 -18.89 -25.89
CA THR A 60 14.64 -19.69 -25.12
C THR A 60 15.36 -20.69 -24.24
N GLY A 61 15.10 -20.68 -22.94
CA GLY A 61 15.77 -21.58 -22.02
C GLY A 61 15.77 -21.13 -20.57
N GLN A 62 16.63 -21.78 -19.79
CA GLN A 62 16.88 -21.50 -18.38
C GLN A 62 18.40 -21.53 -18.20
N TRP A 63 18.95 -20.57 -17.46
CA TRP A 63 20.38 -20.37 -17.34
C TRP A 63 20.77 -20.13 -15.88
N THR A 64 21.93 -20.66 -15.51
CA THR A 64 22.58 -20.37 -14.24
C THR A 64 23.82 -19.54 -14.53
N ILE A 65 23.96 -18.42 -13.82
CA ILE A 65 25.13 -17.56 -13.85
C ILE A 65 25.91 -17.80 -12.56
N ASP A 66 26.98 -18.60 -12.68
CA ASP A 66 27.81 -19.11 -11.59
C ASP A 66 29.19 -18.45 -11.51
N LYS A 67 29.40 -17.39 -12.29
CA LYS A 67 30.60 -16.56 -12.32
C LYS A 67 30.23 -15.08 -12.37
N PRO A 68 31.03 -14.17 -11.77
CA PRO A 68 30.77 -12.73 -11.89
C PRO A 68 30.83 -12.33 -13.35
N LEU A 69 29.79 -11.69 -13.89
CA LEU A 69 29.75 -11.21 -15.26
C LEU A 69 28.66 -10.15 -15.44
N THR A 70 28.67 -9.48 -16.59
CA THR A 70 27.55 -8.63 -17.04
C THR A 70 26.79 -9.33 -18.16
N LEU A 71 25.48 -9.46 -18.02
CA LEU A 71 24.56 -9.86 -19.09
C LEU A 71 23.72 -8.65 -19.48
N SER A 72 23.97 -8.15 -20.68
CA SER A 72 23.34 -6.94 -21.23
C SER A 72 22.51 -7.26 -22.46
N GLY A 73 21.39 -6.56 -22.65
CA GLY A 73 20.52 -6.69 -23.82
C GLY A 73 20.51 -5.44 -24.69
N GLN A 74 20.66 -5.60 -26.00
CA GLN A 74 20.29 -4.58 -26.97
C GLN A 74 18.75 -4.47 -27.08
N PRO A 75 18.21 -3.35 -27.59
CA PRO A 75 16.78 -3.24 -27.87
C PRO A 75 16.27 -4.44 -28.69
N GLY A 76 15.25 -5.13 -28.17
CA GLY A 76 14.70 -6.33 -28.80
C GLY A 76 15.36 -7.65 -28.39
N ALA A 77 16.35 -7.65 -27.49
CA ALA A 77 16.88 -8.86 -26.87
C ALA A 77 15.87 -9.45 -25.87
N VAL A 78 15.45 -10.69 -26.12
CA VAL A 78 14.42 -11.40 -25.33
C VAL A 78 14.96 -12.70 -24.75
N LEU A 79 14.76 -12.88 -23.44
CA LEU A 79 14.88 -14.17 -22.77
C LEU A 79 13.48 -14.75 -22.52
N ASP A 80 13.25 -15.97 -22.99
CA ASP A 80 11.95 -16.64 -22.93
C ASP A 80 12.06 -17.97 -22.16
N GLY A 81 11.32 -18.09 -21.06
CA GLY A 81 11.33 -19.30 -20.23
C GLY A 81 10.43 -20.42 -20.74
N ALA A 82 9.68 -20.19 -21.82
CA ALA A 82 8.73 -21.14 -22.40
C ALA A 82 7.73 -21.72 -21.38
N GLY A 83 7.38 -20.94 -20.34
CA GLY A 83 6.46 -21.34 -19.28
C GLY A 83 7.03 -22.35 -18.29
N LYS A 84 8.37 -22.48 -18.20
CA LYS A 84 9.04 -23.49 -17.38
C LYS A 84 10.00 -22.88 -16.39
N GLY A 85 9.88 -23.29 -15.12
CA GLY A 85 10.88 -23.08 -14.09
C GLY A 85 11.31 -21.63 -13.88
N THR A 86 12.51 -21.46 -13.33
CA THR A 86 13.17 -20.16 -13.21
C THR A 86 14.04 -19.89 -14.44
N LEU A 87 13.97 -18.68 -15.03
CA LEU A 87 14.75 -18.36 -16.24
C LEU A 87 16.22 -18.12 -15.93
N LEU A 88 16.53 -17.19 -15.01
CA LEU A 88 17.90 -16.85 -14.62
C LEU A 88 18.10 -17.16 -13.15
N THR A 89 19.06 -18.03 -12.84
CA THR A 89 19.55 -18.26 -11.48
C THR A 89 20.91 -17.60 -11.33
N ILE A 90 21.01 -16.59 -10.47
CA ILE A 90 22.24 -15.84 -10.19
C ILE A 90 22.89 -16.43 -8.94
N ALA A 91 23.92 -17.25 -9.15
CA ALA A 91 24.62 -18.01 -8.12
C ALA A 91 26.02 -17.45 -7.80
N ALA A 92 26.49 -16.44 -8.53
CA ALA A 92 27.73 -15.73 -8.26
C ALA A 92 27.52 -14.27 -7.89
N ALA A 93 28.39 -13.77 -7.02
CA ALA A 93 28.37 -12.38 -6.60
C ALA A 93 28.83 -11.43 -7.71
N GLY A 94 28.42 -10.16 -7.64
CA GLY A 94 28.89 -9.11 -8.55
C GLY A 94 28.36 -9.24 -9.99
N VAL A 95 27.24 -9.94 -10.18
CA VAL A 95 26.58 -10.08 -11.48
C VAL A 95 25.73 -8.85 -11.79
N LEU A 96 25.79 -8.37 -13.03
CA LEU A 96 24.92 -7.31 -13.56
C LEU A 96 24.01 -7.89 -14.65
N ILE A 97 22.69 -7.70 -14.50
CA ILE A 97 21.66 -8.04 -15.48
C ILE A 97 20.99 -6.75 -15.94
N GLU A 98 21.13 -6.37 -17.20
CA GLU A 98 20.58 -5.09 -17.69
C GLU A 98 20.02 -5.08 -19.10
N GLY A 99 19.00 -4.24 -19.31
CA GLY A 99 18.46 -3.92 -20.64
C GLY A 99 17.70 -5.05 -21.33
N LEU A 100 17.33 -6.12 -20.60
CA LEU A 100 16.70 -7.31 -21.18
C LEU A 100 15.18 -7.23 -21.16
N SER A 101 14.55 -7.89 -22.13
CA SER A 101 13.14 -8.29 -22.02
C SER A 101 13.07 -9.75 -21.58
N ILE A 102 12.45 -10.02 -20.42
CA ILE A 102 12.41 -11.34 -19.79
C ILE A 102 10.95 -11.76 -19.61
N ARG A 103 10.58 -12.94 -20.13
CA ARG A 103 9.17 -13.35 -20.13
C ARG A 103 8.94 -14.85 -19.97
N ASN A 104 7.69 -15.21 -19.67
CA ASN A 104 7.19 -16.58 -19.67
C ASN A 104 7.93 -17.52 -18.70
N SER A 105 8.09 -17.13 -17.43
CA SER A 105 8.58 -18.08 -16.41
C SER A 105 7.59 -19.21 -16.16
N GLY A 106 8.01 -20.21 -15.37
CA GLY A 106 7.09 -21.16 -14.75
C GLY A 106 6.04 -20.50 -13.85
N ASN A 107 5.21 -21.33 -13.22
CA ASN A 107 4.14 -20.90 -12.32
C ASN A 107 4.05 -21.76 -11.05
N SER A 108 5.13 -22.46 -10.69
CA SER A 108 5.13 -23.31 -9.50
C SER A 108 5.26 -22.47 -8.24
N LEU A 109 4.21 -22.47 -7.42
CA LEU A 109 4.23 -21.97 -6.05
C LEU A 109 5.16 -22.80 -5.14
N LEU A 110 5.32 -24.10 -5.44
CA LEU A 110 6.16 -24.99 -4.64
C LEU A 110 7.66 -24.71 -4.84
N ASN A 111 8.05 -24.37 -6.08
CA ASN A 111 9.45 -24.14 -6.43
C ASN A 111 9.83 -22.65 -6.43
N ASP A 112 8.87 -21.78 -6.12
CA ASP A 112 9.01 -20.34 -6.23
C ASP A 112 9.59 -19.93 -7.59
N ASP A 113 8.92 -20.32 -8.68
CA ASP A 113 9.41 -20.02 -10.03
C ASP A 113 9.55 -18.49 -10.23
N ALA A 114 10.68 -18.06 -10.80
CA ALA A 114 10.97 -16.64 -11.00
C ALA A 114 11.57 -16.34 -12.37
N ALA A 115 11.47 -15.09 -12.85
CA ALA A 115 12.28 -14.65 -13.98
C ALA A 115 13.76 -14.57 -13.60
N ILE A 116 14.07 -13.93 -12.47
CA ILE A 116 15.42 -13.86 -11.93
C ILE A 116 15.39 -14.31 -10.47
N LYS A 117 16.13 -15.37 -10.16
CA LYS A 117 16.34 -15.87 -8.79
C LYS A 117 17.78 -15.58 -8.39
N VAL A 118 17.98 -14.85 -7.30
CA VAL A 118 19.28 -14.38 -6.81
C VAL A 118 19.60 -15.06 -5.49
N THR A 119 20.72 -15.78 -5.44
CA THR A 119 21.24 -16.43 -4.23
C THR A 119 22.63 -15.93 -3.85
N ALA A 120 23.14 -14.89 -4.53
CA ALA A 120 24.47 -14.33 -4.30
C ALA A 120 24.44 -12.80 -4.20
N SER A 121 25.31 -12.27 -3.33
CA SER A 121 25.38 -10.85 -2.98
C SER A 121 25.90 -9.96 -4.10
N ASP A 122 25.75 -8.64 -3.93
CA ASP A 122 26.28 -7.61 -4.82
C ASP A 122 25.74 -7.72 -6.27
N THR A 123 24.54 -8.30 -6.40
CA THR A 123 23.84 -8.46 -7.68
C THR A 123 23.12 -7.16 -8.06
N ARG A 124 23.20 -6.79 -9.35
CA ARG A 124 22.56 -5.60 -9.90
C ARG A 124 21.60 -5.99 -11.01
N ILE A 125 20.32 -5.61 -10.89
CA ILE A 125 19.27 -5.89 -11.88
C ILE A 125 18.66 -4.56 -12.31
N ILE A 126 19.04 -4.09 -13.49
CA ILE A 126 18.85 -2.69 -13.90
C ILE A 126 18.14 -2.58 -15.26
N ASN A 127 17.11 -1.73 -15.36
CA ASN A 127 16.47 -1.35 -16.62
C ASN A 127 15.94 -2.52 -17.46
N ASN A 128 15.46 -3.59 -16.81
CA ASN A 128 14.87 -4.74 -17.48
C ASN A 128 13.34 -4.59 -17.61
N ARG A 129 12.76 -5.30 -18.58
CA ARG A 129 11.31 -5.44 -18.77
C ARG A 129 10.93 -6.88 -18.46
N LEU A 130 10.10 -7.09 -17.43
CA LEU A 130 9.66 -8.42 -16.99
C LEU A 130 8.15 -8.53 -17.18
N ALA A 131 7.70 -9.55 -17.89
CA ALA A 131 6.27 -9.78 -18.17
C ALA A 131 5.92 -11.26 -18.18
N ASP A 132 4.67 -11.61 -17.90
CA ASP A 132 4.19 -13.00 -17.92
C ASP A 132 5.01 -13.95 -17.02
N ILE A 133 5.39 -13.46 -15.85
CA ILE A 133 6.19 -14.19 -14.86
C ILE A 133 5.36 -14.56 -13.63
N HIS A 134 5.84 -15.53 -12.85
CA HIS A 134 5.30 -15.82 -11.51
C HIS A 134 5.91 -14.83 -10.52
N HIS A 135 7.13 -15.06 -10.02
CA HIS A 135 7.94 -14.02 -9.39
C HIS A 135 8.80 -13.29 -10.43
N ALA A 136 8.92 -11.97 -10.38
CA ALA A 136 9.79 -11.27 -11.34
C ALA A 136 11.25 -11.39 -10.89
N ILE A 137 11.52 -10.94 -9.67
CA ILE A 137 12.84 -10.99 -9.04
C ILE A 137 12.69 -11.59 -7.64
N TYR A 138 13.32 -12.73 -7.39
CA TYR A 138 13.33 -13.39 -6.09
C TYR A 138 14.76 -13.39 -5.54
N VAL A 139 15.01 -12.67 -4.46
CA VAL A 139 16.29 -12.61 -3.76
C VAL A 139 16.21 -13.40 -2.47
N ARG A 140 17.18 -14.31 -2.26
CA ARG A 140 17.15 -15.24 -1.13
C ARG A 140 18.51 -15.66 -0.62
N ASP A 141 18.47 -16.50 0.42
CA ASP A 141 19.60 -17.26 0.97
C ASP A 141 20.77 -16.37 1.43
N GLY A 142 20.48 -15.18 1.96
CA GLY A 142 21.49 -14.26 2.50
C GLY A 142 22.13 -13.34 1.47
N ALA A 143 21.60 -13.27 0.23
CA ALA A 143 22.11 -12.39 -0.81
C ALA A 143 21.96 -10.90 -0.40
N ALA A 144 23.08 -10.30 0.01
CA ALA A 144 23.15 -8.94 0.50
C ALA A 144 23.46 -7.92 -0.62
N HIS A 145 23.18 -6.64 -0.37
CA HIS A 145 23.54 -5.52 -1.28
C HIS A 145 22.99 -5.67 -2.70
N THR A 146 21.80 -6.27 -2.85
CA THR A 146 21.17 -6.39 -4.16
C THR A 146 20.56 -5.04 -4.57
N LEU A 147 20.93 -4.56 -5.75
CA LEU A 147 20.34 -3.36 -6.37
C LEU A 147 19.33 -3.76 -7.43
N ILE A 148 18.08 -3.35 -7.25
CA ILE A 148 16.99 -3.55 -8.21
C ILE A 148 16.50 -2.17 -8.65
N ARG A 149 16.86 -1.76 -9.87
CA ARG A 149 16.62 -0.39 -10.34
C ARG A 149 15.99 -0.25 -11.72
N GLY A 150 15.01 0.63 -11.85
CA GLY A 150 14.54 1.06 -13.17
C GLY A 150 13.84 -0.04 -13.96
N ASN A 151 13.42 -1.13 -13.31
CA ASN A 151 12.77 -2.25 -13.98
C ASN A 151 11.28 -1.97 -14.17
N SER A 152 10.72 -2.45 -15.29
CA SER A 152 9.29 -2.42 -15.59
C SER A 152 8.74 -3.84 -15.45
N ILE A 153 7.88 -4.07 -14.47
CA ILE A 153 7.37 -5.40 -14.11
C ILE A 153 5.85 -5.44 -14.28
N HIS A 154 5.38 -6.32 -15.15
CA HIS A 154 3.97 -6.55 -15.39
C HIS A 154 3.58 -8.00 -15.06
N GLY A 155 2.57 -8.14 -14.20
CA GLY A 155 2.05 -9.45 -13.79
C GLY A 155 1.07 -10.06 -14.78
N ARG A 156 0.65 -11.30 -14.48
CA ARG A 156 -0.36 -12.04 -15.25
C ARG A 156 -1.77 -11.62 -14.85
N GLU A 157 -2.25 -10.51 -15.41
CA GLU A 157 -3.59 -9.97 -15.06
C GLU A 157 -4.75 -10.94 -15.35
N ALA A 158 -4.55 -11.93 -16.24
CA ALA A 158 -5.54 -12.97 -16.52
C ALA A 158 -5.78 -13.95 -15.35
N LEU A 159 -4.83 -14.05 -14.41
CA LEU A 159 -4.97 -14.89 -13.21
C LEU A 159 -5.66 -14.11 -12.09
N VAL A 160 -6.32 -14.80 -11.16
CA VAL A 160 -6.75 -14.20 -9.90
C VAL A 160 -5.53 -13.81 -9.06
N PRO A 161 -5.59 -12.76 -8.22
CA PRO A 161 -4.44 -12.26 -7.47
C PRO A 161 -3.67 -13.33 -6.68
N GLU A 162 -4.35 -14.32 -6.11
CA GLU A 162 -3.79 -15.38 -5.27
C GLU A 162 -2.81 -16.29 -6.05
N ASP A 163 -3.11 -16.52 -7.33
CA ASP A 163 -2.35 -17.37 -8.24
C ASP A 163 -1.17 -16.64 -8.90
N ARG A 164 -1.09 -15.31 -8.73
CA ARG A 164 0.02 -14.50 -9.22
C ARG A 164 1.18 -14.57 -8.23
N GLY A 165 2.41 -14.43 -8.72
CA GLY A 165 3.56 -14.19 -7.85
C GLY A 165 3.78 -12.69 -7.62
N ASN A 166 4.76 -12.41 -6.77
CA ASN A 166 5.17 -11.07 -6.37
C ASN A 166 6.14 -10.48 -7.41
N ALA A 167 6.14 -9.15 -7.61
CA ALA A 167 7.13 -8.54 -8.49
C ALA A 167 8.54 -8.69 -7.94
N ILE A 168 8.77 -8.23 -6.71
CA ILE A 168 10.05 -8.39 -6.01
C ILE A 168 9.80 -9.15 -4.71
N HIS A 169 10.53 -10.24 -4.50
CA HIS A 169 10.44 -11.06 -3.30
C HIS A 169 11.81 -11.09 -2.63
N LEU A 170 11.94 -10.45 -1.46
CA LEU A 170 13.14 -10.46 -0.64
C LEU A 170 12.93 -11.38 0.55
N TRP A 171 13.68 -12.49 0.61
CA TRP A 171 13.59 -13.47 1.70
C TRP A 171 14.97 -13.70 2.31
N ASN A 172 15.20 -13.28 3.55
CA ASN A 172 16.53 -13.37 4.17
C ASN A 172 17.60 -12.69 3.29
N ALA A 173 17.37 -11.44 2.92
CA ALA A 173 18.19 -10.68 1.97
C ALA A 173 18.44 -9.26 2.49
N PRO A 174 19.51 -9.04 3.29
CA PRO A 174 19.73 -7.76 3.95
C PRO A 174 20.32 -6.69 3.00
N ASP A 175 20.20 -5.43 3.40
CA ASP A 175 20.88 -4.30 2.76
C ASP A 175 20.53 -4.11 1.27
N ALA A 176 19.29 -4.41 0.87
CA ALA A 176 18.83 -4.24 -0.51
C ALA A 176 18.50 -2.77 -0.82
N LEU A 177 18.75 -2.35 -2.07
CA LEU A 177 18.28 -1.08 -2.61
C LEU A 177 17.33 -1.34 -3.78
N VAL A 178 16.07 -1.01 -3.60
CA VAL A 178 15.02 -1.16 -4.61
C VAL A 178 14.52 0.21 -5.01
N GLU A 179 14.90 0.70 -6.19
CA GLU A 179 14.59 2.07 -6.58
C GLU A 179 14.07 2.25 -8.00
N GLN A 180 13.17 3.21 -8.20
CA GLN A 180 12.70 3.64 -9.53
C GLN A 180 12.06 2.52 -10.37
N ASN A 181 11.51 1.49 -9.74
CA ASN A 181 10.81 0.42 -10.45
C ASN A 181 9.34 0.77 -10.68
N ILE A 182 8.77 0.29 -11.79
CA ILE A 182 7.35 0.39 -12.11
C ILE A 182 6.77 -1.02 -12.06
N VAL A 183 5.77 -1.23 -11.21
CA VAL A 183 5.17 -2.53 -10.93
C VAL A 183 3.66 -2.46 -11.09
N GLU A 184 3.10 -3.38 -11.88
CA GLU A 184 1.70 -3.36 -12.22
C GLU A 184 1.10 -4.77 -12.39
N GLY A 185 -0.09 -5.00 -11.82
CA GLY A 185 -0.86 -6.22 -12.08
C GLY A 185 -0.28 -7.52 -11.52
N VAL A 186 0.71 -7.47 -10.63
CA VAL A 186 1.24 -8.63 -9.87
C VAL A 186 0.40 -8.92 -8.61
N ARG A 187 0.74 -9.94 -7.82
CA ARG A 187 0.12 -10.18 -6.51
C ARG A 187 0.53 -9.10 -5.52
N ASP A 188 1.77 -9.16 -5.03
CA ASP A 188 2.36 -8.15 -4.16
C ASP A 188 3.50 -7.44 -4.92
N GLY A 189 3.61 -6.13 -4.76
CA GLY A 189 4.63 -5.32 -5.41
C GLY A 189 6.02 -5.67 -4.89
N ILE A 190 6.24 -5.48 -3.59
CA ILE A 190 7.42 -5.96 -2.88
C ILE A 190 6.97 -6.79 -1.69
N TYR A 191 7.43 -8.03 -1.64
CA TYR A 191 7.38 -8.83 -0.43
C TYR A 191 8.74 -8.80 0.26
N VAL A 192 8.76 -8.55 1.57
CA VAL A 192 9.97 -8.48 2.39
C VAL A 192 9.80 -9.35 3.63
N GLY A 193 10.64 -10.37 3.75
CA GLY A 193 10.70 -11.27 4.90
C GLY A 193 12.14 -11.44 5.40
N PHE A 194 12.40 -11.18 6.68
CA PHE A 194 13.73 -11.33 7.29
C PHE A 194 14.85 -10.55 6.56
N ALA A 195 14.54 -9.38 6.00
CA ALA A 195 15.44 -8.58 5.15
C ALA A 195 15.63 -7.17 5.74
N PRO A 196 16.54 -7.00 6.72
CA PRO A 196 16.72 -5.72 7.40
C PRO A 196 17.57 -4.73 6.59
N ARG A 197 17.57 -3.46 7.02
CA ARG A 197 18.46 -2.39 6.51
C ARG A 197 18.34 -2.11 5.01
N SER A 198 17.17 -2.36 4.44
CA SER A 198 16.90 -2.12 3.02
C SER A 198 16.24 -0.76 2.81
N SER A 199 16.39 -0.24 1.59
CA SER A 199 15.78 1.02 1.18
C SER A 199 14.98 0.86 -0.11
N PHE A 200 13.77 1.41 -0.08
CA PHE A 200 12.79 1.34 -1.15
C PHE A 200 12.45 2.76 -1.57
N ARG A 201 12.90 3.18 -2.75
CA ARG A 201 12.86 4.60 -3.15
C ARG A 201 12.21 4.83 -4.50
N ALA A 202 11.32 5.81 -4.58
CA ALA A 202 10.78 6.28 -5.87
C ALA A 202 10.15 5.17 -6.75
N ASN A 203 9.63 4.10 -6.15
CA ASN A 203 8.95 3.03 -6.88
C ASN A 203 7.47 3.37 -7.08
N VAL A 204 6.88 2.86 -8.16
CA VAL A 204 5.47 3.05 -8.50
C VAL A 204 4.78 1.69 -8.56
N PHE A 205 3.76 1.50 -7.73
CA PHE A 205 2.97 0.27 -7.66
C PHE A 205 1.52 0.55 -8.01
N ARG A 206 0.97 -0.23 -8.94
CA ARG A 206 -0.40 -0.04 -9.43
C ARG A 206 -1.17 -1.35 -9.50
N ARG A 207 -2.41 -1.34 -9.03
CA ARG A 207 -3.35 -2.47 -9.16
C ARG A 207 -2.75 -3.80 -8.70
N VAL A 208 -2.14 -3.76 -7.51
CA VAL A 208 -1.63 -4.95 -6.82
C VAL A 208 -2.46 -5.21 -5.56
N ARG A 209 -2.34 -6.39 -4.97
CA ARG A 209 -2.94 -6.67 -3.66
C ARG A 209 -2.26 -5.81 -2.59
N TYR A 210 -0.97 -6.00 -2.40
CA TYR A 210 -0.17 -5.16 -1.50
C TYR A 210 0.96 -4.48 -2.28
N GLY A 211 1.07 -3.15 -2.19
CA GLY A 211 2.22 -2.45 -2.74
C GLY A 211 3.52 -2.89 -2.07
N ILE A 212 3.53 -2.84 -0.74
CA ILE A 212 4.54 -3.48 0.11
C ILE A 212 3.84 -4.45 1.06
N HIS A 213 4.36 -5.67 1.14
CA HIS A 213 3.97 -6.68 2.11
C HIS A 213 5.21 -7.08 2.91
N PHE A 214 5.14 -6.94 4.23
CA PHE A 214 6.31 -6.92 5.08
C PHE A 214 6.11 -7.78 6.33
N MET A 215 7.02 -8.70 6.60
CA MET A 215 6.97 -9.57 7.79
C MET A 215 8.37 -9.73 8.40
N TYR A 216 8.54 -9.32 9.66
CA TYR A 216 9.79 -9.53 10.43
C TYR A 216 11.04 -8.95 9.77
N ALA A 217 11.01 -7.67 9.37
CA ALA A 217 12.13 -7.02 8.69
C ALA A 217 12.46 -5.64 9.29
N ASP A 218 13.42 -5.59 10.21
CA ASP A 218 13.71 -4.36 10.95
C ASP A 218 14.58 -3.35 10.16
N ASP A 219 14.59 -2.09 10.60
CA ASP A 219 15.51 -1.03 10.15
C ASP A 219 15.38 -0.68 8.66
N ASN A 220 14.16 -0.51 8.15
CA ASN A 220 13.91 -0.26 6.72
C ASN A 220 13.41 1.16 6.43
N LEU A 221 13.79 1.69 5.27
CA LEU A 221 13.40 3.02 4.77
C LEU A 221 12.57 2.93 3.49
N PHE A 222 11.38 3.51 3.52
CA PHE A 222 10.50 3.71 2.37
C PHE A 222 10.37 5.20 2.08
N GLU A 223 10.87 5.63 0.94
CA GLU A 223 10.95 7.05 0.59
C GLU A 223 10.41 7.32 -0.81
N ASP A 224 9.56 8.35 -0.96
CA ASP A 224 9.09 8.84 -2.26
C ASP A 224 8.37 7.78 -3.14
N ASN A 225 7.81 6.72 -2.54
CA ASN A 225 7.08 5.69 -3.29
C ASN A 225 5.62 6.08 -3.54
N SER A 226 5.03 5.53 -4.60
CA SER A 226 3.63 5.74 -4.98
C SER A 226 2.90 4.41 -5.07
N PHE A 227 1.81 4.28 -4.31
CA PHE A 227 0.93 3.12 -4.27
C PHE A 227 -0.47 3.56 -4.70
N GLU A 228 -0.88 3.16 -5.89
CA GLU A 228 -2.13 3.63 -6.50
C GLU A 228 -3.06 2.46 -6.85
N GLN A 229 -4.33 2.57 -6.48
CA GLN A 229 -5.38 1.62 -6.87
C GLN A 229 -5.09 0.16 -6.47
N SER A 230 -4.35 -0.03 -5.37
CA SER A 230 -4.03 -1.34 -4.81
C SER A 230 -5.01 -1.70 -3.68
N GLU A 231 -5.19 -2.99 -3.37
CA GLU A 231 -6.06 -3.37 -2.23
C GLU A 231 -5.52 -2.80 -0.92
N ALA A 232 -4.21 -2.91 -0.67
CA ALA A 232 -3.53 -2.07 0.29
C ALA A 232 -2.29 -1.41 -0.32
N GLY A 233 -2.04 -0.17 0.07
CA GLY A 233 -0.85 0.55 -0.35
C GLY A 233 0.40 -0.08 0.27
N ALA A 234 0.48 -0.13 1.60
CA ALA A 234 1.48 -0.92 2.31
C ALA A 234 0.88 -1.62 3.54
N ALA A 235 1.34 -2.85 3.79
CA ALA A 235 1.03 -3.66 4.96
C ALA A 235 2.32 -4.05 5.66
N LEU A 236 2.59 -3.41 6.80
CA LEU A 236 3.76 -3.61 7.63
C LEU A 236 3.40 -4.43 8.86
N MET A 237 4.11 -5.54 9.07
CA MET A 237 3.80 -6.48 10.14
C MET A 237 5.07 -6.90 10.91
N TYR A 238 4.94 -6.97 12.24
CA TYR A 238 5.92 -7.60 13.14
C TYR A 238 7.36 -7.06 13.00
N SER A 239 7.52 -5.74 12.89
CA SER A 239 8.83 -5.14 12.56
C SER A 239 9.10 -3.85 13.34
N ARG A 240 10.38 -3.46 13.43
CA ARG A 240 10.83 -2.29 14.20
C ARG A 240 11.66 -1.33 13.37
N HIS A 241 11.71 -0.07 13.83
CA HIS A 241 12.53 1.00 13.25
C HIS A 241 12.25 1.21 11.75
N ILE A 242 10.99 1.45 11.41
CA ILE A 242 10.58 1.67 10.03
C ILE A 242 10.38 3.15 9.77
N THR A 243 11.01 3.68 8.73
CA THR A 243 10.79 5.05 8.28
C THR A 243 9.99 5.07 6.99
N LEU A 244 8.84 5.73 7.00
CA LEU A 244 7.97 5.99 5.86
C LEU A 244 7.98 7.50 5.60
N ARG A 245 8.69 7.95 4.58
CA ARG A 245 8.86 9.36 4.26
C ARG A 245 8.36 9.72 2.87
N ARG A 246 7.51 10.76 2.74
CA ARG A 246 7.05 11.30 1.44
C ARG A 246 6.41 10.26 0.51
N ASN A 247 5.81 9.20 1.05
CA ASN A 247 5.11 8.20 0.24
C ASN A 247 3.68 8.65 -0.05
N THR A 248 3.14 8.20 -1.18
CA THR A 248 1.76 8.43 -1.58
C THR A 248 0.97 7.13 -1.58
N PHE A 249 -0.04 7.05 -0.74
CA PHE A 249 -1.00 5.94 -0.63
C PHE A 249 -2.36 6.41 -1.12
N ALA A 250 -2.73 6.02 -2.35
CA ALA A 250 -3.87 6.60 -3.03
C ALA A 250 -4.84 5.57 -3.60
N PHE A 251 -6.13 5.84 -3.40
CA PHE A 251 -7.23 5.13 -4.06
C PHE A 251 -7.29 3.62 -3.75
N SER A 252 -6.84 3.19 -2.57
CA SER A 252 -7.10 1.85 -2.06
C SER A 252 -8.56 1.72 -1.60
N ARG A 253 -9.41 1.18 -2.48
CA ARG A 253 -10.88 1.16 -2.34
C ARG A 253 -11.42 -0.26 -2.35
N SER A 254 -11.71 -0.79 -1.17
CA SER A 254 -12.43 -2.05 -0.93
C SER A 254 -12.86 -2.12 0.55
N SER A 255 -13.71 -3.08 0.92
CA SER A 255 -14.13 -3.25 2.32
C SER A 255 -12.98 -3.61 3.27
N ARG A 256 -11.89 -4.18 2.72
CA ARG A 256 -10.68 -4.59 3.44
C ARG A 256 -9.44 -3.81 2.99
N ALA A 257 -9.63 -2.67 2.32
CA ALA A 257 -8.53 -1.89 1.78
C ALA A 257 -7.99 -0.87 2.78
N TYR A 258 -6.67 -0.67 2.74
CA TYR A 258 -5.95 0.29 3.59
C TYR A 258 -4.94 1.07 2.76
N GLY A 259 -4.76 2.37 3.03
CA GLY A 259 -3.62 3.11 2.50
C GLY A 259 -2.33 2.55 3.10
N LEU A 260 -2.25 2.60 4.43
CA LEU A 260 -1.16 2.08 5.24
C LEU A 260 -1.71 1.26 6.40
N LEU A 261 -1.26 0.01 6.52
CA LEU A 261 -1.56 -0.89 7.62
C LEU A 261 -0.29 -1.13 8.44
N LEU A 262 -0.37 -0.89 9.73
CA LEU A 262 0.65 -1.19 10.73
C LEU A 262 0.08 -2.18 11.73
N GLN A 263 0.64 -3.39 11.73
CA GLN A 263 0.27 -4.47 12.64
C GLN A 263 1.51 -4.87 13.44
N GLU A 264 1.46 -4.63 14.76
CA GLU A 264 2.55 -5.02 15.66
C GLU A 264 3.91 -4.48 15.22
N CYS A 265 3.97 -3.17 15.00
CA CYS A 265 5.20 -2.46 14.66
C CYS A 265 5.67 -1.58 15.81
N ASP A 266 6.97 -1.53 16.09
CA ASP A 266 7.51 -0.64 17.13
C ASP A 266 8.43 0.42 16.48
N ASN A 267 8.43 1.65 17.00
CA ASN A 267 9.31 2.73 16.55
C ASN A 267 9.19 3.07 15.06
N VAL A 268 7.97 3.24 14.57
CA VAL A 268 7.71 3.73 13.20
C VAL A 268 7.79 5.25 13.17
N LEU A 269 8.48 5.81 12.17
CA LEU A 269 8.40 7.23 11.81
C LEU A 269 7.68 7.34 10.46
N ALA A 270 6.45 7.84 10.46
CA ALA A 270 5.68 8.15 9.26
C ALA A 270 5.59 9.67 9.10
N GLU A 271 6.38 10.23 8.18
CA GLU A 271 6.44 11.67 7.96
C GLU A 271 6.22 12.10 6.50
N ASP A 272 5.57 13.24 6.32
CA ASP A 272 5.30 13.86 5.01
C ASP A 272 4.56 12.96 4.01
N ASN A 273 3.83 11.93 4.47
CA ASN A 273 3.12 11.01 3.59
C ASN A 273 1.76 11.57 3.17
N LEU A 274 1.33 11.22 1.96
CA LEU A 274 0.03 11.55 1.41
C LEU A 274 -0.86 10.32 1.44
N LEU A 275 -1.92 10.34 2.25
CA LEU A 275 -2.92 9.27 2.33
C LEU A 275 -4.26 9.80 1.81
N ILE A 276 -4.51 9.53 0.52
CA ILE A 276 -5.56 10.21 -0.24
C ILE A 276 -6.59 9.23 -0.78
N GLY A 277 -7.86 9.47 -0.48
CA GLY A 277 -8.94 8.78 -1.16
C GLY A 277 -8.95 7.27 -0.92
N ASN A 278 -8.62 6.81 0.28
CA ASN A 278 -8.65 5.40 0.67
C ASN A 278 -9.92 5.06 1.46
N SER A 279 -10.31 3.79 1.47
CA SER A 279 -11.41 3.32 2.35
C SER A 279 -11.02 3.36 3.83
N ARG A 280 -9.76 3.09 4.14
CA ARG A 280 -9.14 3.43 5.43
C ARG A 280 -7.75 3.95 5.12
N ALA A 281 -7.40 5.15 5.55
CA ALA A 281 -6.11 5.72 5.21
C ALA A 281 -5.00 5.05 6.03
N LEU A 282 -5.13 5.06 7.35
CA LEU A 282 -4.17 4.46 8.28
C LEU A 282 -4.88 3.50 9.23
N PHE A 283 -4.36 2.28 9.34
CA PHE A 283 -4.77 1.26 10.30
C PHE A 283 -3.62 0.97 11.25
N VAL A 284 -3.84 1.12 12.55
CA VAL A 284 -2.82 0.99 13.59
C VAL A 284 -3.28 -0.01 14.65
N ASN A 285 -2.64 -1.17 14.69
CA ASN A 285 -2.94 -2.21 15.66
C ASN A 285 -1.66 -2.72 16.32
N VAL A 286 -1.66 -2.79 17.66
CA VAL A 286 -0.49 -3.20 18.49
C VAL A 286 0.80 -2.46 18.11
N THR A 287 0.70 -1.26 17.54
CA THR A 287 1.86 -0.46 17.10
C THR A 287 2.25 0.50 18.20
N ARG A 288 3.55 0.59 18.53
CA ARG A 288 4.04 1.29 19.72
C ARG A 288 5.15 2.26 19.42
N ASP A 289 5.30 3.26 20.30
CA ASP A 289 6.43 4.19 20.30
C ASP A 289 6.66 4.87 18.94
N SER A 290 5.58 5.11 18.20
CA SER A 290 5.61 5.55 16.80
C SER A 290 5.14 6.99 16.62
N GLN A 291 5.67 7.66 15.61
CA GLN A 291 5.43 9.06 15.31
C GLN A 291 4.83 9.23 13.92
N PHE A 292 3.72 9.95 13.84
CA PHE A 292 3.02 10.30 12.62
C PHE A 292 3.01 11.82 12.51
N THR A 293 3.84 12.37 11.64
CA THR A 293 4.10 13.82 11.60
C THR A 293 4.00 14.40 10.21
N HIS A 294 3.33 15.55 10.04
CA HIS A 294 3.24 16.23 8.74
C HIS A 294 2.63 15.39 7.61
N ASN A 295 1.79 14.40 7.94
CA ASN A 295 1.07 13.63 6.94
C ASN A 295 -0.22 14.34 6.53
N LEU A 296 -0.61 14.19 5.26
CA LEU A 296 -1.90 14.64 4.75
C LEU A 296 -2.86 13.46 4.64
N PHE A 297 -3.95 13.52 5.40
CA PHE A 297 -5.08 12.61 5.31
C PHE A 297 -6.23 13.32 4.59
N ALA A 298 -6.45 13.00 3.31
CA ALA A 298 -7.44 13.70 2.50
C ALA A 298 -8.46 12.77 1.81
N ALA A 299 -9.74 13.14 1.85
CA ALA A 299 -10.82 12.48 1.09
C ALA A 299 -10.98 10.97 1.36
N ASN A 300 -10.58 10.50 2.54
CA ASN A 300 -10.71 9.08 2.92
C ASN A 300 -12.10 8.80 3.52
N ASP A 301 -12.57 7.54 3.43
CA ASP A 301 -13.81 7.15 4.13
C ASP A 301 -13.59 7.12 5.65
N LEU A 302 -12.38 6.75 6.08
CA LEU A 302 -11.88 6.85 7.45
C LEU A 302 -10.40 7.24 7.41
N ALA A 303 -10.00 8.31 8.10
CA ALA A 303 -8.59 8.74 8.10
C ALA A 303 -7.71 7.82 8.94
N VAL A 304 -8.05 7.60 10.21
CA VAL A 304 -7.26 6.76 11.13
C VAL A 304 -8.17 5.79 11.88
N GLN A 305 -7.80 4.51 11.88
CA GLN A 305 -8.33 3.50 12.79
C GLN A 305 -7.21 3.06 13.71
N ILE A 306 -7.42 3.16 15.03
CA ILE A 306 -6.41 2.79 16.02
C ILE A 306 -7.05 1.94 17.13
N TYR A 307 -6.35 0.85 17.47
CA TYR A 307 -6.76 -0.08 18.53
C TYR A 307 -6.07 0.25 19.85
N ALA A 308 -6.68 -0.12 20.97
CA ALA A 308 -6.24 0.23 22.32
C ALA A 308 -4.85 -0.32 22.65
N ALA A 309 -4.49 -1.45 22.02
CA ALA A 309 -3.16 -2.05 22.13
C ALA A 309 -2.05 -1.22 21.46
N ALA A 310 -2.39 -0.22 20.65
CA ALA A 310 -1.44 0.71 20.06
C ALA A 310 -1.14 1.85 21.05
N THR A 311 0.01 1.77 21.72
CA THR A 311 0.34 2.63 22.86
C THR A 311 1.55 3.52 22.61
N ASN A 312 1.60 4.68 23.28
CA ASN A 312 2.71 5.64 23.19
C ASN A 312 3.00 6.11 21.75
N ASN A 313 1.94 6.27 20.94
CA ASN A 313 2.05 6.86 19.62
C ASN A 313 1.80 8.37 19.69
N ARG A 314 2.35 9.12 18.74
CA ARG A 314 2.14 10.57 18.63
C ARG A 314 1.73 10.96 17.22
N PHE A 315 0.62 11.69 17.11
CA PHE A 315 0.17 12.36 15.89
C PHE A 315 0.34 13.87 16.06
N SER A 316 1.25 14.48 15.30
CA SER A 316 1.49 15.91 15.39
C SER A 316 1.73 16.59 14.05
N GLY A 317 1.15 17.77 13.85
CA GLY A 317 1.35 18.52 12.61
C GLY A 317 0.74 17.87 11.38
N ASN A 318 -0.25 16.99 11.51
CA ASN A 318 -0.91 16.34 10.37
C ASN A 318 -2.13 17.16 9.91
N ASP A 319 -2.48 17.03 8.63
CA ASP A 319 -3.65 17.69 8.05
C ASP A 319 -4.77 16.68 7.77
N PHE A 320 -5.94 16.91 8.35
CA PHE A 320 -7.15 16.12 8.12
C PHE A 320 -8.19 16.92 7.34
N VAL A 321 -8.36 16.60 6.06
CA VAL A 321 -9.17 17.39 5.11
C VAL A 321 -10.17 16.51 4.37
N ALA A 322 -11.45 16.90 4.38
CA ALA A 322 -12.52 16.27 3.62
C ALA A 322 -12.67 14.75 3.82
N ASN A 323 -12.27 14.23 4.98
CA ASN A 323 -12.48 12.83 5.32
C ASN A 323 -13.93 12.62 5.77
N MET A 324 -14.55 11.50 5.40
CA MET A 324 -15.91 11.21 5.86
C MET A 324 -15.97 10.93 7.36
N ARG A 325 -14.91 10.32 7.90
CA ARG A 325 -14.70 10.05 9.32
C ARG A 325 -13.23 10.30 9.65
N LEU A 326 -12.96 10.96 10.77
CA LEU A 326 -11.61 11.33 11.18
C LEU A 326 -10.91 10.15 11.87
N VAL A 327 -11.31 9.84 13.10
CA VAL A 327 -10.65 8.81 13.91
C VAL A 327 -11.67 7.82 14.44
N GLU A 328 -11.37 6.53 14.33
CA GLU A 328 -12.10 5.44 14.99
C GLU A 328 -11.21 4.81 16.05
N LEU A 329 -11.71 4.76 17.29
CA LEU A 329 -11.09 4.14 18.45
C LEU A 329 -11.94 2.95 18.90
N ASP A 330 -11.31 1.83 19.26
CA ASP A 330 -12.00 0.74 19.97
C ASP A 330 -12.17 1.08 21.47
N GLN A 331 -11.16 1.69 22.09
CA GLN A 331 -11.16 2.21 23.46
C GLN A 331 -10.23 3.43 23.54
N ALA A 332 -10.34 4.18 24.64
CA ALA A 332 -9.39 5.26 24.93
C ALA A 332 -7.97 4.69 25.08
N GLY A 333 -7.05 5.15 24.24
CA GLY A 333 -5.65 4.73 24.24
C GLY A 333 -4.70 5.80 24.78
N SER A 334 -3.41 5.48 24.87
CA SER A 334 -2.34 6.39 25.29
C SER A 334 -1.73 7.20 24.13
N THR A 335 -2.42 7.28 22.99
CA THR A 335 -1.94 8.01 21.82
C THR A 335 -2.14 9.51 22.02
N ASN A 336 -1.06 10.28 21.81
CA ASN A 336 -1.04 11.73 21.95
C ASN A 336 -1.34 12.40 20.59
N TRP A 337 -2.17 13.45 20.62
CA TRP A 337 -2.54 14.26 19.47
C TRP A 337 -2.25 15.73 19.81
N ASP A 338 -1.48 16.41 18.98
CA ASP A 338 -1.04 17.77 19.27
C ASP A 338 -0.64 18.51 17.99
N GLY A 339 -1.18 19.71 17.75
CA GLY A 339 -0.74 20.53 16.63
C GLY A 339 -1.26 20.08 15.27
N ASN A 340 -2.32 19.28 15.19
CA ASN A 340 -2.88 18.83 13.92
C ASN A 340 -3.90 19.84 13.39
N TYR A 341 -3.98 19.97 12.06
CA TYR A 341 -5.04 20.72 11.41
C TYR A 341 -6.25 19.82 11.18
N TRP A 342 -7.41 20.29 11.62
CA TRP A 342 -8.70 19.62 11.45
C TRP A 342 -9.64 20.55 10.70
N GLU A 343 -10.12 20.16 9.52
CA GLU A 343 -11.07 20.98 8.75
C GLU A 343 -12.35 21.34 9.54
N GLU A 344 -12.76 20.46 10.46
CA GLU A 344 -13.94 20.63 11.32
C GLU A 344 -13.69 21.56 12.53
N TYR A 345 -12.44 21.97 12.78
CA TYR A 345 -12.12 22.87 13.89
C TYR A 345 -12.45 24.33 13.53
N HIS A 346 -13.29 24.95 14.37
CA HIS A 346 -13.76 26.33 14.22
C HIS A 346 -13.54 27.13 15.50
N GLY A 347 -12.50 26.81 16.26
CA GLY A 347 -12.13 27.56 17.47
C GLY A 347 -11.54 28.93 17.17
N LEU A 348 -11.13 29.62 18.23
CA LEU A 348 -10.52 30.94 18.17
C LEU A 348 -9.02 30.83 18.46
N ASP A 349 -8.26 31.74 17.87
CA ASP A 349 -6.84 31.97 18.11
C ASP A 349 -6.71 33.45 18.50
N MET A 350 -6.81 33.72 19.81
CA MET A 350 -6.86 35.07 20.36
C MET A 350 -5.49 35.72 20.47
N ASP A 351 -4.42 34.93 20.64
CA ASP A 351 -3.06 35.42 20.74
C ASP A 351 -2.30 35.44 19.41
N SER A 352 -2.93 34.91 18.34
CA SER A 352 -2.43 34.89 16.96
C SER A 352 -1.13 34.07 16.79
N ASP A 353 -0.98 33.00 17.56
CA ASP A 353 0.17 32.10 17.47
C ASP A 353 0.03 31.02 16.35
N GLY A 354 -1.15 30.92 15.74
CA GLY A 354 -1.46 29.98 14.67
C GLY A 354 -2.12 28.67 15.14
N TYR A 355 -2.31 28.51 16.46
CA TYR A 355 -3.00 27.40 17.09
C TYR A 355 -4.27 27.89 17.78
N GLY A 356 -5.25 27.00 17.92
CA GLY A 356 -6.50 27.32 18.58
C GLY A 356 -6.37 27.27 20.11
N ASP A 357 -6.95 28.26 20.79
CA ASP A 357 -7.01 28.35 22.26
C ASP A 357 -7.87 27.23 22.89
N GLY A 358 -8.76 26.63 22.11
CA GLY A 358 -9.65 25.56 22.53
C GLY A 358 -9.23 24.20 21.98
N ALA A 359 -9.31 23.16 22.80
CA ALA A 359 -9.01 21.80 22.35
C ALA A 359 -10.01 21.29 21.30
N PHE A 360 -9.55 20.46 20.38
CA PHE A 360 -10.38 19.70 19.44
C PHE A 360 -10.63 18.30 19.98
N SER A 361 -11.85 17.76 19.79
CA SER A 361 -12.18 16.38 20.16
C SER A 361 -13.15 15.73 19.17
N THR A 362 -12.87 14.48 18.79
CA THR A 362 -13.62 13.71 17.78
C THR A 362 -14.82 12.96 18.35
N GLY A 363 -15.40 13.39 19.46
CA GLY A 363 -16.62 12.76 20.00
C GLY A 363 -17.72 12.79 18.94
N ASP A 364 -17.93 11.65 18.25
CA ASP A 364 -18.91 11.51 17.17
C ASP A 364 -20.02 10.53 17.61
N PRO A 365 -21.14 11.06 18.14
CA PRO A 365 -22.31 10.27 18.53
C PRO A 365 -22.85 9.37 17.42
N LEU A 366 -22.67 9.77 16.15
CA LEU A 366 -23.11 9.02 14.98
C LEU A 366 -22.05 8.05 14.44
N GLY A 367 -20.78 8.22 14.80
CA GLY A 367 -19.69 7.36 14.35
C GLY A 367 -19.99 5.90 14.68
N THR A 368 -20.37 5.63 15.92
CA THR A 368 -20.78 4.29 16.38
C THR A 368 -22.02 3.77 15.64
N LEU A 369 -23.04 4.61 15.48
CA LEU A 369 -24.28 4.22 14.81
C LEU A 369 -24.10 3.95 13.31
N THR A 370 -23.22 4.69 12.64
CA THR A 370 -22.91 4.48 11.21
C THR A 370 -22.00 3.27 10.96
N THR A 371 -21.26 2.81 11.96
CA THR A 371 -20.53 1.53 11.94
C THR A 371 -21.52 0.36 11.92
N ASP A 372 -22.50 0.37 12.81
CA ASP A 372 -23.52 -0.71 12.90
C ASP A 372 -24.56 -0.62 11.78
N HIS A 373 -24.82 0.58 11.27
CA HIS A 373 -25.82 0.87 10.24
C HIS A 373 -25.25 1.75 9.12
N PRO A 374 -24.52 1.16 8.14
CA PRO A 374 -23.88 1.90 7.05
C PRO A 374 -24.82 2.78 6.22
N GLN A 375 -26.11 2.43 6.14
CA GLN A 375 -27.16 3.21 5.48
C GLN A 375 -27.36 4.61 6.09
N LEU A 376 -26.99 4.81 7.37
CA LEU A 376 -27.10 6.10 8.04
C LEU A 376 -26.12 7.13 7.48
N LYS A 377 -25.08 6.70 6.74
CA LYS A 377 -24.13 7.59 6.05
C LYS A 377 -24.80 8.58 5.10
N LEU A 378 -25.94 8.22 4.49
CA LEU A 378 -26.69 9.11 3.59
C LEU A 378 -27.21 10.37 4.31
N PHE A 379 -27.41 10.30 5.62
CA PHE A 379 -28.01 11.35 6.43
C PHE A 379 -26.99 12.19 7.20
N ARG A 380 -25.68 11.94 7.04
CA ARG A 380 -24.62 12.63 7.80
C ARG A 380 -24.71 14.16 7.71
N TYR A 381 -24.99 14.69 6.52
CA TYR A 381 -25.15 16.14 6.33
C TYR A 381 -26.60 16.62 6.48
N SER A 382 -27.50 15.79 7.01
CA SER A 382 -28.90 16.19 7.22
C SER A 382 -29.01 17.15 8.40
N PRO A 383 -29.99 18.07 8.38
CA PRO A 383 -30.23 18.97 9.51
C PRO A 383 -30.49 18.24 10.84
N ALA A 384 -31.03 17.02 10.79
CA ALA A 384 -31.30 16.22 11.99
C ALA A 384 -30.02 15.74 12.67
N VAL A 385 -29.03 15.31 11.89
CA VAL A 385 -27.72 14.89 12.40
C VAL A 385 -26.97 16.08 12.98
N GLN A 386 -26.95 17.21 12.28
CA GLN A 386 -26.31 18.44 12.79
C GLN A 386 -26.93 18.91 14.11
N ALA A 387 -28.25 18.81 14.26
CA ALA A 387 -28.93 19.16 15.51
C ALA A 387 -28.59 18.19 16.66
N LEU A 388 -28.45 16.90 16.36
CA LEU A 388 -28.05 15.89 17.35
C LEU A 388 -26.61 16.14 17.83
N GLU A 389 -25.68 16.38 16.91
CA GLU A 389 -24.29 16.72 17.23
C GLU A 389 -24.18 18.01 18.06
N ALA A 390 -24.96 19.04 17.70
CA ALA A 390 -25.03 20.27 18.49
C ALA A 390 -25.59 20.04 19.90
N SER A 391 -26.57 19.14 20.05
CA SER A 391 -27.13 18.78 21.36
C SER A 391 -26.12 18.02 22.22
N GLU A 392 -25.43 17.01 21.68
CA GLU A 392 -24.40 16.26 22.40
C GLU A 392 -23.20 17.14 22.77
N ARG A 393 -22.83 18.12 21.92
CA ARG A 393 -21.80 19.11 22.27
C ARG A 393 -22.22 20.02 23.43
N ALA A 394 -23.50 20.37 23.52
CA ALA A 394 -24.02 21.22 24.60
C ALA A 394 -24.28 20.44 25.90
N PHE A 395 -24.69 19.17 25.78
CA PHE A 395 -25.03 18.28 26.88
C PHE A 395 -24.48 16.87 26.58
N PRO A 396 -23.20 16.60 26.86
CA PRO A 396 -22.61 15.30 26.60
C PRO A 396 -23.22 14.26 27.55
N VAL A 397 -24.07 13.38 27.03
CA VAL A 397 -24.69 12.29 27.81
C VAL A 397 -24.00 10.95 27.53
N ILE A 398 -23.34 10.81 26.37
CA ILE A 398 -22.66 9.59 25.95
C ILE A 398 -21.15 9.77 26.09
N GLU A 399 -20.53 9.04 27.02
CA GLU A 399 -19.06 8.93 27.09
C GLU A 399 -18.55 8.02 25.97
N LEU A 400 -18.23 8.61 24.81
CA LEU A 400 -17.58 7.90 23.71
C LEU A 400 -16.06 8.02 23.82
N PRO A 401 -15.31 6.95 23.49
CA PRO A 401 -13.89 7.08 23.27
C PRO A 401 -13.62 8.17 22.23
N ALA A 402 -12.91 9.22 22.63
CA ALA A 402 -12.59 10.35 21.77
C ALA A 402 -11.10 10.69 21.90
N ILE A 403 -10.54 11.22 20.82
CA ILE A 403 -9.22 11.86 20.90
C ILE A 403 -9.39 13.29 21.40
N THR A 404 -8.33 13.86 21.96
CA THR A 404 -8.23 15.28 22.27
C THR A 404 -6.92 15.82 21.72
N ASP A 405 -7.00 16.85 20.88
CA ASP A 405 -5.87 17.64 20.43
C ASP A 405 -5.91 18.97 21.19
N ALA A 406 -4.89 19.23 22.02
CA ALA A 406 -4.88 20.38 22.92
C ALA A 406 -4.60 21.70 22.18
N HIS A 407 -3.85 21.64 21.08
CA HIS A 407 -3.41 22.81 20.31
C HIS A 407 -3.69 22.55 18.82
N PRO A 408 -4.95 22.49 18.39
CA PRO A 408 -5.27 22.27 16.98
C PRO A 408 -4.74 23.44 16.13
N ALA A 409 -4.12 23.14 15.00
CA ALA A 409 -3.61 24.17 14.10
C ALA A 409 -4.77 24.89 13.40
N MET A 410 -4.68 26.21 13.24
CA MET A 410 -5.72 27.03 12.59
C MET A 410 -5.68 26.93 11.06
N ARG A 411 -4.57 26.45 10.49
CA ARG A 411 -4.34 26.30 9.05
C ARG A 411 -3.62 24.98 8.75
N PRO A 412 -3.74 24.46 7.52
CA PRO A 412 -2.96 23.31 7.09
C PRO A 412 -1.45 23.52 7.33
N VAL A 413 -0.81 22.52 7.93
CA VAL A 413 0.60 22.53 8.35
C VAL A 413 1.44 21.49 7.61
N ALA A 414 0.82 20.49 6.97
CA ALA A 414 1.54 19.50 6.19
C ALA A 414 2.07 20.11 4.88
N GLN A 415 3.40 20.17 4.72
CA GLN A 415 4.04 20.60 3.48
C GLN A 415 4.04 19.44 2.48
N SER A 416 3.03 19.37 1.61
CA SER A 416 2.94 18.29 0.62
C SER A 416 4.02 18.41 -0.49
N SER A 417 5.19 17.82 -0.23
CA SER A 417 6.30 17.65 -1.20
C SER A 417 6.20 16.34 -2.01
N GLY A 418 5.19 15.52 -1.74
CA GLY A 418 4.96 14.25 -2.43
C GLY A 418 4.37 14.40 -3.83
N ARG A 419 4.65 13.41 -4.70
CA ARG A 419 4.05 13.30 -6.03
C ARG A 419 2.54 13.08 -5.89
N LEU A 420 1.72 14.07 -6.25
CA LEU A 420 0.26 13.91 -6.29
C LEU A 420 -0.12 12.71 -7.18
N PRO A 421 -1.05 11.86 -6.72
CA PRO A 421 -1.42 10.66 -7.44
C PRO A 421 -2.17 11.01 -8.73
N VAL A 422 -2.09 10.12 -9.72
CA VAL A 422 -2.91 10.27 -10.94
C VAL A 422 -4.37 9.98 -10.56
N LEU A 423 -5.27 10.94 -10.80
CA LEU A 423 -6.69 10.74 -10.53
C LEU A 423 -7.21 9.55 -11.35
N PRO A 424 -7.97 8.61 -10.73
CA PRO A 424 -8.59 7.52 -11.47
C PRO A 424 -9.48 8.11 -12.56
N SER A 425 -9.38 7.54 -13.76
CA SER A 425 -10.29 7.92 -14.85
C SER A 425 -11.73 7.61 -14.42
N PRO A 426 -12.69 8.54 -14.61
CA PRO A 426 -14.08 8.27 -14.27
C PRO A 426 -14.56 7.02 -15.03
N PRO A 427 -15.39 6.16 -14.42
CA PRO A 427 -15.90 4.98 -15.09
C PRO A 427 -16.60 5.39 -16.39
N ARG A 428 -16.19 4.77 -17.51
CA ARG A 428 -16.82 4.98 -18.82
C ARG A 428 -18.31 4.60 -18.69
N GLY A 429 -19.19 5.59 -18.59
CA GLY A 429 -20.65 5.40 -18.43
C GLY A 429 -21.30 6.12 -17.24
N GLY A 430 -20.53 6.63 -16.26
CA GLY A 430 -21.10 7.25 -15.05
C GLY A 430 -21.96 8.50 -15.27
N GLY A 431 -21.67 9.28 -16.33
CA GLY A 431 -22.44 10.48 -16.67
C GLY A 431 -23.91 10.20 -17.02
N GLN A 432 -24.19 9.03 -17.62
CA GLN A 432 -25.56 8.63 -17.93
C GLN A 432 -26.34 8.22 -16.67
N ILE A 433 -25.67 7.60 -15.69
CA ILE A 433 -26.29 7.20 -14.42
C ILE A 433 -26.67 8.43 -13.60
N ILE A 434 -25.80 9.45 -13.54
CA ILE A 434 -26.10 10.71 -12.85
C ILE A 434 -27.27 11.44 -13.52
N LEU A 435 -27.30 11.49 -14.86
CA LEU A 435 -28.41 12.08 -15.62
C LEU A 435 -29.73 11.35 -15.40
N VAL A 436 -29.73 10.02 -15.37
CA VAL A 436 -30.92 9.20 -15.07
C VAL A 436 -31.37 9.40 -13.63
N ALA A 437 -30.45 9.43 -12.66
CA ALA A 437 -30.77 9.71 -11.26
C ALA A 437 -31.39 11.10 -11.08
N LEU A 438 -30.82 12.14 -11.72
CA LEU A 438 -31.40 13.48 -11.73
C LEU A 438 -32.78 13.52 -12.38
N ALA A 439 -32.97 12.82 -13.50
CA ALA A 439 -34.25 12.74 -14.18
C ALA A 439 -35.32 12.06 -13.32
N CYS A 440 -34.96 10.98 -12.61
CA CYS A 440 -35.85 10.30 -11.66
C CYS A 440 -36.24 11.19 -10.47
N ILE A 441 -35.28 11.96 -9.91
CA ILE A 441 -35.55 12.92 -8.83
C ILE A 441 -36.47 14.04 -9.32
N LEU A 442 -36.22 14.60 -10.51
CA LEU A 442 -37.06 15.64 -11.10
C LEU A 442 -38.48 15.12 -11.43
N ALA A 443 -38.60 13.88 -11.90
CA ALA A 443 -39.89 13.23 -12.12
C ALA A 443 -40.66 13.02 -10.79
N ALA A 444 -39.98 12.56 -9.74
CA ALA A 444 -40.59 12.39 -8.41
C ALA A 444 -41.06 13.72 -7.81
N LEU A 445 -40.27 14.79 -7.96
CA LEU A 445 -40.64 16.15 -7.56
C LEU A 445 -41.82 16.69 -8.39
N GLY A 446 -41.85 16.40 -9.70
CA GLY A 446 -42.96 16.75 -10.58
C GLY A 446 -44.27 16.07 -10.18
N VAL A 447 -44.24 14.78 -9.86
CA VAL A 447 -45.40 14.02 -9.37
C VAL A 447 -45.89 14.56 -8.02
N ALA A 448 -44.98 14.89 -7.10
CA ALA A 448 -45.32 15.49 -5.82
C ALA A 448 -45.94 16.90 -5.95
N TRP A 449 -45.50 17.68 -6.96
CA TRP A 449 -46.04 18.99 -7.26
C TRP A 449 -47.45 18.91 -7.88
N VAL A 450 -47.64 18.03 -8.87
CA VAL A 450 -48.96 17.79 -9.50
C VAL A 450 -49.96 17.22 -8.49
N GLY A 451 -49.52 16.35 -7.58
CA GLY A 451 -50.34 15.84 -6.48
C GLY A 451 -50.79 16.89 -5.46
N ARG A 452 -50.05 18.02 -5.34
CA ARG A 452 -50.42 19.17 -4.50
C ARG A 452 -51.31 20.18 -5.21
N THR A 453 -51.31 20.22 -6.55
CA THR A 453 -52.10 21.16 -7.36
C THR A 453 -53.36 20.55 -7.97
N GLY A 454 -53.68 19.28 -7.68
CA GLY A 454 -54.93 18.64 -8.10
C GLY A 454 -56.17 19.36 -7.52
N PRO A 455 -57.28 19.48 -8.28
CA PRO A 455 -58.42 20.27 -7.85
C PRO A 455 -59.04 19.72 -6.56
N ARG A 456 -59.05 20.54 -5.50
CA ARG A 456 -59.85 20.32 -4.29
C ARG A 456 -61.34 20.44 -4.63
N GLY A 457 -61.92 19.39 -5.19
CA GLY A 457 -63.32 19.45 -5.63
C GLY A 457 -63.90 18.14 -6.13
N MET A 458 -63.88 17.09 -5.29
CA MET A 458 -64.89 16.01 -5.32
C MET A 458 -64.59 14.98 -4.21
N ARG A 459 -64.84 15.39 -2.96
CA ARG A 459 -65.05 14.46 -1.83
C ARG A 459 -66.31 14.84 -1.09
N ALA A 460 -67.44 14.69 -1.78
CA ALA A 460 -68.76 14.71 -1.19
C ALA A 460 -69.69 13.88 -2.08
N ALA A 461 -69.74 12.56 -1.85
CA ALA A 461 -70.87 11.67 -2.17
C ALA A 461 -70.46 10.19 -2.15
N VAL A 462 -69.88 9.67 -1.05
CA VAL A 462 -69.99 8.22 -0.75
C VAL A 462 -70.05 8.03 0.77
N GLU A 463 -71.00 8.70 1.42
CA GLU A 463 -71.57 8.23 2.69
C GLU A 463 -73.00 7.80 2.38
N ARG A 464 -73.21 6.49 2.20
CA ARG A 464 -74.49 5.81 2.51
C ARG A 464 -74.32 4.30 2.30
N ARG A 465 -74.70 3.55 3.35
CA ARG A 465 -74.83 2.08 3.47
C ARG A 465 -73.48 1.39 3.78
N GLN A 466 -73.29 0.63 4.86
CA GLN A 466 -74.19 -0.10 5.74
C GLN A 466 -73.52 -0.38 7.10
N LYS A 467 -74.35 -0.62 8.12
CA LYS A 467 -74.09 -0.86 9.55
C LYS A 467 -73.33 -2.17 9.86
N PRO A 468 -72.88 -2.35 11.13
CA PRO A 468 -71.91 -3.38 11.55
C PRO A 468 -72.58 -4.69 12.02
N ALA A 469 -71.81 -5.79 12.01
CA ALA A 469 -72.16 -7.02 12.72
C ALA A 469 -70.93 -7.56 13.47
N GLN A 470 -71.11 -7.76 14.78
CA GLN A 470 -70.25 -8.52 15.69
C GLN A 470 -70.27 -10.02 15.34
N LEU A 471 -69.25 -10.78 15.76
CA LEU A 471 -69.27 -12.18 16.27
C LEU A 471 -67.79 -12.64 16.50
N THR A 472 -67.30 -12.67 17.74
CA THR A 472 -67.14 -13.84 18.65
C THR A 472 -65.97 -14.81 18.37
N SER A 473 -65.38 -15.26 19.48
CA SER A 473 -64.19 -16.10 19.67
C SER A 473 -64.22 -17.50 19.06
N SER A 474 -63.03 -18.09 18.84
CA SER A 474 -62.70 -19.44 19.36
C SER A 474 -61.20 -19.75 19.21
N ALA A 475 -60.66 -20.39 20.23
CA ALA A 475 -59.31 -20.96 20.31
C ALA A 475 -59.13 -22.22 19.46
N ALA A 476 -57.88 -22.54 19.10
CA ALA A 476 -57.41 -23.92 18.94
C ALA A 476 -55.88 -24.02 19.12
N HIS A 477 -55.49 -24.78 20.14
CA HIS A 477 -54.16 -25.38 20.32
C HIS A 477 -53.76 -26.27 19.13
N ARG A 478 -52.47 -26.31 18.79
CA ARG A 478 -51.69 -27.57 18.68
C ARG A 478 -50.18 -27.34 18.51
N THR A 479 -49.46 -27.95 19.45
CA THR A 479 -48.03 -28.23 19.57
C THR A 479 -47.44 -29.04 18.41
N ILE A 480 -46.25 -28.68 17.90
CA ILE A 480 -45.23 -29.58 17.30
C ILE A 480 -43.83 -28.92 17.51
N VAL A 481 -43.05 -29.34 18.53
CA VAL A 481 -41.81 -30.17 18.49
C VAL A 481 -40.56 -29.49 17.87
N SER A 482 -39.55 -29.26 18.73
CA SER A 482 -38.13 -28.97 18.44
C SER A 482 -37.35 -30.28 18.18
N PRO A 483 -36.29 -30.29 17.35
CA PRO A 483 -34.93 -30.37 17.95
C PRO A 483 -33.81 -29.73 17.11
N TYR A 484 -32.77 -29.18 17.76
CA TYR A 484 -31.41 -29.74 17.82
C TYR A 484 -30.42 -28.74 18.40
N HIS A 485 -29.72 -29.23 19.43
CA HIS A 485 -28.61 -28.65 20.15
C HIS A 485 -27.39 -29.51 19.78
N VAL A 486 -26.24 -28.90 19.46
CA VAL A 486 -24.93 -29.58 19.40
C VAL A 486 -23.91 -28.65 20.02
N GLU A 487 -23.34 -29.09 21.14
CA GLU A 487 -22.10 -28.59 21.75
C GLU A 487 -20.91 -29.48 21.31
N PRO A 488 -19.66 -29.03 21.52
CA PRO A 488 -18.45 -29.54 20.88
C PRO A 488 -17.77 -30.66 21.69
N ASP A 489 -16.79 -31.34 21.06
CA ASP A 489 -15.79 -32.09 21.80
C ASP A 489 -14.39 -31.94 21.18
N ASN A 490 -13.40 -31.96 22.08
CA ASN A 490 -11.96 -31.90 21.87
C ASN A 490 -11.42 -33.20 21.26
N ASP A 491 -10.35 -33.08 20.46
CA ASP A 491 -9.07 -33.80 20.60
C ASP A 491 -7.95 -33.07 19.85
#